data_AF-X0X1G5-F1
#
_entry.id   AF-X0X1G5-F1
#
_cell.length_a   1.000
_cell.length_b   1.000
_cell.length_c   1.000
_cell.angle_alpha   90.00
_cell.angle_beta   90.00
_cell.angle_gamma   90.00
#
_symmetry.space_group_name_H-M   'P 1'
#
loop_
_entity.id
_entity.type
_entity.pdbx_description
1 polymer ?
#
loop_
_entity_poly.entity_id
_entity_poly.type
_entity_poly.pdbx_seq_one_letter_code
_entity_poly.pdbx_strand_id
1 'polypeptide(L)' 'MRKWFLQHDGLTATAMVLVVMLVFLFTPFQIKPAVTTQFPNRVQEVLPSVVHIKCDHWQGSGVALTEDIVVTARHVID' A
#
# COMPACT_ATOMS: atom_id res chain seq x y z
N MET A 1 -31.32 -37.57 -31.13
CA MET A 1 -31.72 -36.42 -30.28
C MET A 1 -30.58 -35.88 -29.40
N ARG A 2 -29.32 -35.85 -29.88
CA ARG A 2 -28.14 -35.40 -29.08
C ARG A 2 -27.53 -34.06 -29.56
N LYS A 3 -27.89 -33.60 -30.76
CA LYS A 3 -27.32 -32.39 -31.38
C LYS A 3 -27.95 -31.08 -30.90
N TRP A 4 -29.23 -31.09 -30.54
CA TRP A 4 -29.96 -29.90 -30.08
C TRP A 4 -29.57 -29.44 -28.66
N PHE A 5 -29.14 -30.38 -27.80
CA PHE A 5 -28.76 -30.07 -26.42
C PHE A 5 -27.40 -29.34 -26.36
N LEU A 6 -26.40 -29.85 -27.12
CA LEU A 6 -25.06 -29.25 -27.21
C LEU A 6 -25.05 -27.83 -27.82
N GLN A 7 -26.01 -27.52 -28.69
CA GLN A 7 -26.10 -26.21 -29.33
C GLN A 7 -26.64 -25.13 -28.37
N HIS A 8 -27.50 -25.51 -27.42
CA HIS A 8 -28.02 -24.61 -26.39
C HIS A 8 -26.95 -24.32 -25.31
N ASP A 9 -26.13 -25.31 -24.96
CA ASP A 9 -25.06 -25.16 -23.98
C ASP A 9 -23.88 -24.30 -24.50
N GLY A 10 -23.60 -24.36 -25.81
CA GLY A 10 -22.58 -23.51 -26.43
C GLY A 10 -22.97 -22.03 -26.48
N LEU A 11 -24.25 -21.72 -26.64
CA LEU A 11 -24.75 -20.35 -26.71
C LEU A 11 -24.77 -19.66 -25.34
N THR A 12 -25.05 -20.41 -24.28
CA THR A 12 -25.01 -19.90 -22.90
C THR A 12 -23.57 -19.68 -22.44
N ALA A 13 -22.64 -20.57 -22.81
CA ALA A 13 -21.22 -20.42 -22.50
C ALA A 13 -20.60 -19.18 -23.17
N THR A 14 -20.90 -18.92 -24.44
CA THR A 14 -20.40 -17.72 -25.13
C THR A 14 -20.99 -16.43 -24.56
N ALA A 15 -22.27 -16.43 -24.20
CA ALA A 15 -22.91 -15.29 -23.53
C ALA A 15 -22.26 -14.98 -22.17
N MET A 16 -21.94 -16.00 -21.36
CA MET A 16 -21.27 -15.82 -20.06
C MET A 16 -19.88 -15.22 -20.21
N VAL A 17 -19.09 -15.67 -21.19
CA VAL A 17 -17.77 -15.10 -21.48
C VAL A 17 -17.87 -13.63 -21.88
N LEU A 18 -18.87 -13.28 -22.69
CA LEU A 18 -19.11 -11.90 -23.13
C LEU A 18 -19.50 -10.99 -21.96
N VAL A 19 -20.35 -11.47 -21.05
CA VAL A 19 -20.73 -10.75 -19.83
C VAL A 19 -19.52 -10.51 -18.94
N VAL A 20 -18.68 -11.53 -18.73
CA VAL A 20 -17.46 -11.40 -17.91
C VAL A 20 -16.49 -10.39 -18.54
N MET A 21 -16.27 -10.45 -19.86
CA MET A 21 -15.43 -9.49 -20.60
C MET A 21 -15.97 -8.06 -20.50
N LEU A 22 -17.29 -7.87 -20.58
CA LEU A 22 -17.94 -6.57 -20.35
C LEU A 22 -17.69 -6.08 -18.92
N VAL A 23 -17.88 -6.93 -17.91
CA VAL A 23 -17.63 -6.55 -16.52
C VAL A 23 -16.17 -6.11 -16.33
N PHE A 24 -15.20 -6.80 -16.92
CA PHE A 24 -13.79 -6.38 -16.87
C PHE A 24 -13.49 -5.09 -17.65
N LEU A 25 -14.16 -4.83 -18.77
CA LEU A 25 -14.02 -3.60 -19.56
C LEU A 25 -14.61 -2.37 -18.85
N PHE A 26 -15.74 -2.55 -18.15
CA PHE A 26 -16.49 -1.46 -17.52
C PHE A 26 -16.19 -1.29 -16.03
N THR A 27 -15.41 -2.18 -15.41
CA THR A 27 -14.92 -1.97 -14.05
C THR A 27 -13.65 -1.12 -14.10
N PRO A 28 -13.71 0.17 -13.71
CA PRO A 28 -12.49 0.93 -13.56
C PRO A 28 -11.71 0.29 -12.42
N PHE A 29 -10.60 -0.38 -12.76
CA PHE A 29 -9.56 -0.78 -11.82
C PHE A 29 -8.97 0.49 -11.20
N GLN A 30 -9.68 1.04 -10.22
CA GLN A 30 -9.23 2.19 -9.45
C GLN A 30 -8.19 1.68 -8.45
N ILE A 31 -6.99 1.38 -8.96
CA ILE A 31 -5.79 1.25 -8.15
C ILE A 31 -5.46 2.66 -7.67
N LYS A 32 -6.18 3.14 -6.65
CA LYS A 32 -5.79 4.36 -5.97
C LYS A 32 -4.49 4.05 -5.24
N PRO A 33 -3.38 4.73 -5.53
CA PRO A 33 -2.19 4.58 -4.71
C PRO A 33 -2.59 4.98 -3.28
N ALA A 34 -2.26 4.14 -2.31
CA ALA A 34 -2.49 4.41 -0.88
C ALA A 34 -1.56 5.52 -0.35
N VAL A 35 -1.23 6.52 -1.18
CA VAL A 35 -0.53 7.73 -0.77
C VAL A 35 -1.60 8.63 -0.17
N THR A 36 -1.75 8.50 1.15
CA THR A 36 -2.64 9.34 1.94
C THR A 36 -2.10 10.77 1.87
N THR A 37 -2.90 11.71 1.37
CA THR A 37 -2.56 13.14 1.30
C THR A 37 -2.30 13.76 2.68
N GLN A 38 -2.63 13.07 3.77
CA GLN A 38 -2.35 13.47 5.14
C GLN A 38 -0.92 13.15 5.61
N PHE A 39 -0.24 12.19 4.97
CA PHE A 39 1.11 11.79 5.34
C PHE A 39 2.16 12.91 5.20
N PRO A 40 2.22 13.70 4.10
CA PRO A 40 3.26 14.72 3.95
C PRO A 40 3.17 15.84 5.00
N ASN A 41 1.97 16.22 5.43
CA ASN A 41 1.80 17.27 6.44
C ASN A 41 2.29 16.80 7.83
N ARG A 42 1.95 15.57 8.22
CA ARG A 42 2.42 14.96 9.47
C ARG A 42 3.94 14.85 9.53
N VAL A 43 4.59 14.52 8.41
CA VAL A 43 6.05 14.39 8.33
C VAL A 43 6.73 15.73 8.57
N GLN A 44 6.20 16.83 8.04
CA GLN A 44 6.75 18.17 8.28
C GLN A 44 6.64 18.61 9.75
N GLU A 45 5.57 18.19 10.45
CA GLU A 45 5.38 18.48 11.87
C GLU A 45 6.36 17.72 12.77
N VAL A 46 6.68 16.46 12.44
CA VAL A 46 7.53 15.60 13.29
C VAL A 46 9.02 15.64 12.94
N LEU A 47 9.38 15.98 11.70
CA LEU A 47 10.78 16.03 11.25
C LEU A 47 11.71 16.84 12.18
N PRO A 48 11.31 18.02 12.70
CA PRO A 48 12.18 18.82 13.55
C PRO A 48 12.57 18.16 14.88
N SER A 49 11.79 17.18 15.39
CA SER A 49 12.11 16.49 16.64
C SER A 49 13.00 15.25 16.43
N VAL A 50 13.21 14.82 15.18
CA VAL A 50 14.05 13.66 14.86
C VAL A 50 15.50 14.09 14.74
N VAL A 51 16.39 13.44 15.49
CA VAL A 51 17.82 13.72 15.50
C VAL A 51 18.63 12.54 15.00
N HIS A 52 19.76 12.84 14.38
CA HIS A 52 20.74 11.84 13.98
C HIS A 52 21.73 11.60 15.13
N ILE A 53 21.92 10.34 15.51
CA ILE A 53 22.83 9.91 16.57
C ILE A 53 24.00 9.16 15.93
N LYS A 54 25.21 9.62 16.24
CA LYS A 54 26.45 9.03 15.77
C LYS A 54 27.30 8.61 16.96
N CYS A 55 27.62 7.33 17.01
CA CYS A 55 28.54 6.72 17.96
C CYS A 55 29.77 6.18 17.21
N ASP A 56 30.80 5.74 17.92
CA ASP A 56 32.08 5.33 17.32
C ASP A 56 31.92 4.11 16.39
N HIS A 57 30.98 3.21 16.72
CA HIS A 57 30.73 1.96 15.98
C HIS A 57 29.33 1.86 15.35
N TRP A 58 28.40 2.73 15.73
CA TRP A 58 27.00 2.67 15.31
C TRP A 58 26.43 4.05 14.94
N GLN A 59 25.41 4.03 14.09
CA GLN A 59 24.63 5.20 13.70
C GLN A 59 23.15 4.85 13.79
N GLY A 60 22.33 5.84 14.15
CA GLY A 60 20.90 5.65 14.26
C GLY A 60 20.15 6.95 14.43
N SER A 61 18.85 6.85 14.65
CA SER A 61 18.00 8.02 14.87
C SER A 61 17.51 8.07 16.32
N GLY A 62 17.18 9.27 16.77
CA GLY A 62 16.49 9.50 18.03
C GLY A 62 15.36 10.51 17.86
N VAL A 63 14.56 10.66 18.91
CA VAL A 63 13.51 11.68 18.99
C VAL A 63 13.74 12.51 20.25
N ALA A 64 13.78 13.83 20.10
CA ALA A 64 13.82 14.77 21.22
C ALA A 64 12.44 14.80 21.90
N LEU A 65 12.38 14.37 23.17
CA LEU A 65 11.19 14.50 24.01
C LEU A 65 11.12 15.88 24.67
N THR A 66 12.27 16.41 25.05
CA THR A 66 12.47 17.76 25.58
C THR A 66 13.74 18.35 24.97
N GLU A 67 14.08 19.60 25.29
CA GLU A 67 15.32 20.24 24.84
C GLU A 67 16.58 19.47 25.25
N ASP A 68 16.53 18.79 26.40
CA ASP A 68 17.70 18.09 26.99
C ASP A 68 17.59 16.55 26.92
N ILE A 69 16.46 15.99 26.48
CA ILE A 69 16.21 14.54 26.52
C ILE A 69 15.94 14.01 25.12
N VAL A 70 16.84 13.13 24.65
CA VAL A 70 16.69 12.37 23.40
C VAL A 70 16.49 10.90 23.72
N VAL A 71 15.48 10.29 23.10
CA VAL A 71 15.22 8.85 23.18
C VAL A 71 15.70 8.17 21.91
N THR A 72 16.40 7.05 22.07
CA THR A 72 16.85 6.19 20.97
C THR A 72 16.78 4.72 21.36
N ALA A 73 17.00 3.84 20.40
CA ALA A 73 17.10 2.41 20.66
C ALA A 73 18.42 2.08 21.35
N ARG A 74 18.38 1.18 22.33
CA ARG A 74 19.56 0.81 23.13
C ARG A 74 20.75 0.34 22.29
N HIS A 75 20.50 -0.45 21.25
CA HIS A 75 21.54 -0.97 20.36
C HIS A 75 22.26 0.11 19.53
N VAL A 76 21.75 1.34 19.48
CA VAL A 76 22.43 2.47 18.80
C VAL A 76 23.55 3.02 19.67
N ILE A 77 23.42 2.88 21.00
CA ILE A 77 24.36 3.41 22.00
C ILE A 77 25.20 2.32 22.68
N ASP A 78 24.79 1.06 22.60
CA ASP A 78 25.59 -0.11 23.01
C ASP A 78 26.70 -0.37 21.98
#